data_AF-A0A3N5G4U2-F1
#
_entry.id   AF-A0A3N5G4U2-F1
#
_cell.length_a   1.000
_cell.length_b   1.000
_cell.length_c   1.000
_cell.angle_alpha   90.00
_cell.angle_beta   90.00
_cell.angle_gamma   90.00
#
_symmetry.space_group_name_H-M   'P 1'
#
loop_
_entity.id
_entity.type
_entity.pdbx_description
1 polymer ?
#
loop_
_entity_poly.entity_id
_entity_poly.type
_entity_poly.pdbx_seq_one_letter_code
_entity_poly.pdbx_strand_id
1 'polypeptide(L)' 'MKKLSLVSKIAVALALTAGALSVSAVQPGSGCPRKGIYCLDVWKPVICSNGVVYSNDCYAYVACATGCVPYGEAM' A
#
# COMPACT_ATOMS: atom_id res chain seq x y z
N MET A 1 -49.77 -18.45 -17.73
CA MET A 1 -50.02 -17.14 -18.39
C MET A 1 -51.13 -16.42 -17.64
N LYS A 2 -50.82 -15.20 -17.15
CA LYS A 2 -51.69 -14.09 -16.69
C LYS A 2 -52.71 -14.38 -15.58
N LYS A 3 -52.55 -13.74 -14.41
CA LYS A 3 -53.41 -12.62 -13.94
C LYS A 3 -52.62 -11.64 -13.08
N LEU A 4 -53.06 -10.40 -13.14
CA LEU A 4 -52.38 -9.13 -12.88
C LEU A 4 -52.86 -8.53 -11.54
N SER A 5 -51.94 -7.86 -10.84
CA SER A 5 -52.14 -6.70 -9.93
C SER A 5 -53.11 -6.83 -8.75
N LEU A 6 -52.63 -6.47 -7.56
CA LEU A 6 -53.18 -5.35 -6.75
C LEU A 6 -52.50 -5.33 -5.36
N VAL A 7 -51.86 -4.19 -5.05
CA VAL A 7 -51.83 -3.48 -3.74
C VAL A 7 -51.38 -4.34 -2.53
N SER A 8 -50.30 -3.99 -1.83
CA SER A 8 -50.37 -2.89 -0.88
C SER A 8 -49.01 -2.70 -0.22
N LYS A 9 -48.47 -1.48 -0.36
CA LYS A 9 -47.93 -0.65 0.72
C LYS A 9 -47.58 -1.41 2.00
N ILE A 10 -46.29 -1.51 2.27
CA ILE A 10 -45.58 -1.33 3.56
C ILE A 10 -44.28 -2.14 3.42
N ALA A 11 -43.27 -1.54 2.78
CA ALA A 11 -41.91 -1.78 3.21
C ALA A 11 -41.45 -0.42 3.71
N VAL A 12 -41.69 -0.19 5.01
CA VAL A 12 -41.14 0.91 5.77
C VAL A 12 -39.67 1.01 5.39
N ALA A 13 -39.31 2.14 4.79
CA ALA A 13 -37.93 2.49 4.53
C ALA A 13 -37.21 2.51 5.87
N LEU A 14 -36.47 1.45 6.17
CA LEU A 14 -35.47 1.48 7.22
C LEU A 14 -34.30 2.29 6.65
N ALA A 15 -34.44 3.61 6.73
CA ALA A 15 -33.36 4.56 6.52
C ALA A 15 -32.33 4.34 7.64
N LEU A 16 -31.47 3.34 7.47
CA LEU A 16 -30.20 3.27 8.18
C LEU A 16 -29.27 4.28 7.50
N THR A 17 -29.36 5.53 7.93
CA THR A 17 -28.31 6.52 7.72
C THR A 17 -27.09 6.10 8.53
N ALA A 18 -26.30 5.16 8.00
CA ALA A 18 -24.90 5.01 8.35
C ALA A 18 -24.15 5.30 7.05
N GLY A 19 -23.71 6.55 6.92
CA GLY A 19 -23.05 7.04 5.71
C GLY A 19 -21.96 6.06 5.27
N ALA A 20 -21.92 5.77 3.98
CA ALA A 20 -20.76 5.13 3.40
C ALA A 20 -19.55 5.99 3.77
N LEU A 21 -18.77 5.57 4.76
CA LEU A 21 -17.42 6.08 4.97
C LEU A 21 -16.67 5.66 3.72
N SER A 22 -16.65 6.52 2.72
CA SER A 22 -15.64 6.51 1.69
C SER A 22 -14.31 6.75 2.40
N VAL A 23 -13.72 5.68 2.94
CA VAL A 23 -12.27 5.62 3.11
C VAL A 23 -11.73 5.82 1.71
N SER A 24 -11.28 7.05 1.43
CA SER A 24 -10.21 7.23 0.47
C SER A 24 -9.08 6.35 0.99
N ALA A 25 -8.93 5.15 0.42
CA ALA A 25 -7.68 4.44 0.56
C ALA A 25 -6.62 5.47 0.16
N VAL A 26 -5.74 5.83 1.10
CA VAL A 26 -4.51 6.53 0.75
C VAL A 26 -3.88 5.67 -0.32
N GLN A 27 -4.01 6.09 -1.57
CA GLN A 27 -3.16 5.54 -2.61
C GLN A 27 -1.77 6.04 -2.22
N PRO A 28 -0.82 5.15 -1.86
CA PRO A 28 0.56 5.57 -1.77
C PRO A 28 0.97 5.88 -3.20
N GLY A 29 0.74 7.11 -3.64
CA GLY A 29 1.37 7.61 -4.84
C GLY A 29 2.87 7.75 -4.53
N SER A 30 3.82 7.24 -5.29
CA SER A 30 3.85 6.18 -6.30
C SER A 30 5.33 6.16 -6.71
N GLY A 31 6.12 5.26 -6.13
CA GLY A 31 7.56 5.15 -6.38
C GLY A 31 8.44 6.15 -5.62
N CYS A 32 9.64 5.70 -5.27
CA CYS A 32 10.67 6.56 -4.71
C CYS A 32 11.08 7.63 -5.74
N PRO A 33 11.13 8.94 -5.39
CA PRO A 33 11.43 10.02 -6.35
C PRO A 33 12.90 10.04 -6.80
N ARG A 34 13.72 9.09 -6.34
CA ARG A 34 15.14 8.96 -6.64
C ARG A 34 15.32 8.29 -8.01
N LYS A 35 15.20 9.10 -9.06
CA LYS A 35 15.38 8.70 -10.46
C LYS A 35 16.75 9.14 -10.97
N GLY A 36 17.27 8.45 -11.99
CA GLY A 36 18.54 8.79 -12.64
C GLY A 36 19.78 8.48 -11.81
N ILE A 37 19.64 7.66 -10.77
CA ILE A 37 20.76 7.21 -9.95
C ILE A 37 21.18 5.83 -10.42
N TYR A 38 22.45 5.70 -10.80
CA TYR A 38 23.06 4.43 -11.16
C TYR A 38 23.92 3.96 -10.00
N CYS A 39 23.66 2.75 -9.52
CA CYS A 39 24.43 2.14 -8.45
C CYS A 39 25.53 1.25 -9.05
N LEU A 40 26.68 1.20 -8.40
CA LEU A 40 27.69 0.18 -8.71
C LEU A 40 27.20 -1.17 -8.20
N ASP A 41 27.52 -2.24 -8.92
CA ASP A 41 27.21 -3.63 -8.54
C ASP A 41 28.21 -4.18 -7.51
N VAL A 42 28.51 -3.38 -6.48
CA VAL A 42 29.34 -3.79 -5.34
C VAL A 42 28.46 -4.51 -4.33
N TRP A 43 28.89 -5.70 -3.90
CA TRP A 43 28.23 -6.45 -2.83
C TRP A 43 28.70 -5.99 -1.45
N LYS A 44 27.87 -5.19 -0.79
CA LYS A 44 28.08 -4.66 0.57
C LYS A 44 26.73 -4.53 1.28
N PRO A 45 26.11 -5.66 1.67
CA PRO A 45 24.68 -5.71 1.93
C PRO A 45 24.26 -4.95 3.19
N VAL A 46 23.05 -4.40 3.14
CA VAL A 46 22.42 -3.71 4.27
C VAL A 46 21.01 -4.24 4.50
N ILE A 47 20.62 -4.37 5.77
CA ILE A 47 19.23 -4.65 6.18
C ILE A 47 18.59 -3.36 6.67
N CYS A 48 17.39 -3.07 6.19
CA CYS A 48 16.67 -1.82 6.49
C CYS A 48 15.42 -2.08 7.33
N SER A 49 14.77 -1.03 7.85
CA SER A 49 13.58 -1.13 8.72
C SER A 49 12.37 -1.82 8.07
N ASN A 50 12.37 -1.95 6.75
CA ASN A 50 11.37 -2.71 6.01
C ASN A 50 11.65 -4.22 5.94
N GLY A 51 12.72 -4.71 6.59
CA GLY A 51 13.12 -6.12 6.61
C GLY A 51 13.77 -6.61 5.31
N VAL A 52 14.01 -5.73 4.34
CA VAL A 52 14.62 -6.09 3.06
C VAL A 52 16.14 -5.94 3.14
N VAL A 53 16.86 -6.93 2.61
CA VAL A 53 18.31 -6.88 2.40
C VAL A 53 18.57 -6.33 1.00
N TYR A 54 19.29 -5.21 0.93
CA TYR A 54 19.75 -4.62 -0.32
C TYR A 54 21.21 -4.95 -0.56
N SER A 55 21.60 -5.20 -1.82
CA SER A 55 22.98 -5.54 -2.19
C SER A 55 24.00 -4.49 -1.77
N ASN A 56 23.59 -3.22 -1.70
CA ASN A 56 24.34 -2.12 -1.10
C ASN A 56 23.44 -0.94 -0.70
N ASP A 57 24.05 0.05 -0.07
CA ASP A 57 23.45 1.29 0.41
C ASP A 57 22.84 2.16 -0.71
N CYS A 58 23.43 2.15 -1.90
CA CYS A 58 22.88 2.87 -3.05
C CYS A 58 21.54 2.28 -3.49
N TYR A 59 21.44 0.95 -3.59
CA TYR A 59 20.19 0.28 -3.94
C TYR A 59 19.11 0.49 -2.87
N ALA A 60 19.47 0.47 -1.59
CA ALA A 60 18.57 0.82 -0.49
C ALA A 60 18.06 2.28 -0.62
N TYR A 61 18.95 3.22 -0.94
CA TYR A 61 18.60 4.61 -1.16
C TYR A 61 17.63 4.77 -2.34
N VAL A 62 17.90 4.18 -3.51
CA VAL A 62 17.00 4.25 -4.68
C VAL A 62 15.62 3.63 -4.37
N ALA A 63 15.57 2.64 -3.49
CA ALA A 63 14.33 2.02 -3.03
C ALA A 63 13.58 2.81 -1.94
N CYS A 64 14.09 3.97 -1.51
CA CYS A 64 13.56 4.72 -0.37
C CYS A 64 13.54 3.94 0.95
N ALA A 65 14.42 2.94 1.09
CA ALA A 65 14.59 2.24 2.34
C ALA A 65 15.29 3.15 3.37
N THR A 66 14.94 2.97 4.64
CA THR A 66 15.46 3.76 5.76
C THR A 66 15.82 2.84 6.92
N GLY A 67 16.59 3.36 7.88
CA GLY A 67 17.07 2.58 9.03
C GLY A 67 17.92 1.39 8.62
N CYS A 68 18.78 1.59 7.62
CA CYS A 68 19.65 0.55 7.08
C CYS A 68 20.93 0.40 7.90
N VAL A 69 21.30 -0.84 8.22
CA VAL A 69 22.53 -1.23 8.91
C VAL A 69 23.22 -2.38 8.16
N PRO A 70 24.53 -2.62 8.36
CA PRO A 70 25.21 -3.75 7.72
C PRO A 70 24.51 -5.09 7.99
N TYR A 71 24.28 -5.87 6.93
CA TYR A 71 23.66 -7.20 7.03
C TYR A 71 24.65 -8.18 7.64
N GLY A 72 24.57 -8.37 8.96
CA GLY A 72 25.50 -9.17 9.77
C GLY A 72 25.82 -8.56 11.13
N GLU A 73 25.59 -7.26 11.30
CA GLU A 73 25.72 -6.57 12.60
C GLU A 73 24.37 -6.45 13.33
N ALA A 74 23.28 -6.81 12.65
CA ALA A 74 21.91 -6.78 13.17
C ALA A 74 21.48 -8.11 13.83
N MET A 75 22.41 -9.04 14.04
CA MET A 75 22.19 -10.33 14.71
C MET A 75 22.72 -10.31 16.15
#